data_AF-A0A0E3KBQ5-F1
#
_entry.id   AF-A0A0E3KBQ5-F1
#
_cell.length_a   1.000
_cell.length_b   1.000
_cell.length_c   1.000
_cell.angle_alpha   90.00
_cell.angle_beta   90.00
_cell.angle_gamma   90.00
#
_symmetry.space_group_name_H-M   'P 1'
#
loop_
_entity.id
_entity.type
_entity.pdbx_description
1 polymer ?
#
loop_
_entity_poly.entity_id
_entity_poly.type
_entity_poly.pdbx_seq_one_letter_code
_entity_poly.pdbx_strand_id
1 'polypeptide(L)' 'MPRPGYKSVYFPDEELWKRIVDEAEKRKVSVYEVLKDAFECYMKEKEGNRTSLEEIVKELQELKRRVEELEKKVK' A
#
# COMPACT_ATOMS: atom_id res chain seq x y z
N MET A 1 0.26 2.39 -37.91
CA MET A 1 1.09 2.84 -36.78
C MET A 1 1.79 1.62 -36.19
N PRO A 2 3.12 1.62 -36.00
CA PRO A 2 3.77 0.52 -35.30
C PRO A 2 3.28 0.52 -33.85
N ARG A 3 2.93 -0.66 -33.32
CA ARG A 3 2.49 -0.79 -31.92
C ARG A 3 3.63 -0.29 -31.02
N PRO A 4 3.34 0.43 -29.92
CA PRO A 4 4.37 0.81 -28.97
C PRO A 4 5.14 -0.46 -28.59
N GLY A 5 6.45 -0.46 -28.81
CA GLY A 5 7.31 -1.56 -28.43
C GLY A 5 7.29 -1.66 -26.92
N TYR A 6 6.34 -2.41 -26.37
CA TYR A 6 6.30 -2.71 -24.94
C TYR A 6 7.62 -3.39 -24.62
N LYS A 7 8.49 -2.64 -23.95
CA LYS A 7 9.74 -3.13 -23.37
C LYS A 7 9.31 -4.26 -22.44
N SER A 8 9.57 -5.50 -22.83
CA SER A 8 9.19 -6.67 -22.03
C SER A 8 9.73 -6.46 -20.62
N VAL A 9 8.83 -6.43 -19.65
CA VAL A 9 9.21 -6.36 -18.24
C VAL A 9 9.46 -7.79 -17.83
N TYR A 10 10.72 -8.10 -17.54
CA TYR A 10 11.09 -9.37 -16.96
C TYR A 10 10.45 -9.47 -15.57
N PHE A 11 9.66 -10.51 -15.36
CA PHE A 11 9.05 -10.82 -14.08
C PHE A 11 9.88 -11.94 -13.42
N PRO A 12 10.72 -11.63 -12.42
CA PRO A 12 11.74 -12.55 -11.93
C PRO A 12 11.20 -13.75 -11.15
N ASP A 13 9.95 -13.69 -10.69
CA ASP A 13 9.32 -14.73 -9.88
C ASP A 13 8.33 -15.54 -10.75
N GLU A 14 8.77 -16.71 -11.20
CA GLU A 14 7.98 -17.61 -12.06
C GLU A 14 6.74 -18.17 -11.33
N GLU A 15 6.82 -18.43 -10.02
CA GLU A 15 5.68 -18.93 -9.25
C GLU A 15 4.61 -17.86 -9.10
N LEU A 16 5.03 -16.62 -8.77
CA LEU A 16 4.11 -15.50 -8.67
C LEU A 16 3.49 -15.17 -10.02
N TRP A 17 4.28 -15.21 -11.10
CA TRP A 17 3.76 -15.04 -12.46
C TRP A 17 2.70 -16.08 -12.80
N LYS A 18 2.97 -17.36 -12.51
CA LYS A 18 2.00 -18.44 -12.74
C LYS A 18 0.69 -18.19 -12.00
N ARG A 19 0.76 -17.81 -10.72
CA ARG A 19 -0.44 -17.48 -9.92
C ARG A 19 -1.25 -16.33 -10.51
N ILE A 20 -0.57 -15.29 -11.01
CA ILE A 20 -1.23 -14.14 -11.65
C ILE A 20 -1.96 -14.56 -12.93
N VAL A 21 -1.32 -15.40 -13.76
CA VAL A 21 -1.91 -15.92 -14.99
C VAL A 21 -3.10 -16.83 -14.68
N ASP A 22 -2.96 -17.75 -13.73
CA ASP A 22 -4.03 -18.67 -13.29
C ASP A 22 -5.25 -17.88 -12.75
N GLU A 23 -5.01 -16.82 -11.97
CA GLU A 23 -6.07 -15.96 -11.43
C GLU A 23 -6.76 -15.15 -12.53
N ALA A 24 -6.01 -14.66 -13.53
CA ALA A 24 -6.57 -13.98 -14.69
C ALA A 24 -7.46 -14.92 -15.51
N GLU A 25 -7.03 -16.16 -15.72
CA GLU A 25 -7.80 -17.18 -16.44
C GLU A 25 -9.07 -17.58 -15.68
N LYS A 26 -8.99 -17.72 -14.35
CA LYS A 26 -10.12 -18.04 -13.47
C LYS A 26 -11.17 -16.93 -13.47
N ARG A 27 -10.73 -15.67 -13.36
CA ARG A 27 -11.61 -14.48 -13.37
C ARG A 27 -12.06 -14.07 -14.77
N LYS A 28 -11.50 -14.68 -15.82
CA LYS A 28 -11.72 -14.33 -17.24
C LYS A 28 -11.45 -12.85 -17.53
N VAL A 29 -10.39 -12.32 -16.92
CA VAL A 29 -9.92 -10.93 -17.12
C VAL A 29 -8.51 -10.95 -17.71
N SER A 30 -8.01 -9.76 -18.09
CA SER A 30 -6.62 -9.66 -18.56
C SER A 30 -5.64 -9.74 -17.40
N VAL A 31 -4.43 -10.25 -17.67
CA VAL A 31 -3.31 -10.25 -16.70
C VAL A 31 -3.01 -8.83 -16.19
N TYR A 32 -3.17 -7.82 -17.05
CA TYR A 32 -2.99 -6.42 -16.66
C TYR A 32 -3.96 -5.98 -15.56
N GLU A 33 -5.23 -6.39 -15.64
CA GLU A 33 -6.23 -6.05 -14.61
C GLU A 33 -5.87 -6.70 -13.26
N VAL A 34 -5.42 -7.95 -13.27
CA VAL A 34 -4.97 -8.64 -12.04
C VAL A 34 -3.74 -7.96 -11.44
N LEU A 35 -2.77 -7.56 -12.26
CA LEU A 35 -1.60 -6.80 -11.82
C LEU A 35 -1.97 -5.43 -11.25
N LYS A 36 -2.92 -4.74 -11.90
CA LYS A 36 -3.43 -3.45 -11.45
C LYS A 36 -4.12 -3.57 -10.09
N ASP A 37 -5.01 -4.55 -9.93
CA ASP A 37 -5.68 -4.84 -8.66
C ASP A 37 -4.65 -5.11 -7.54
N ALA A 38 -3.66 -5.97 -7.81
CA ALA A 38 -2.61 -6.31 -6.85
C ALA A 38 -1.78 -5.07 -6.45
N PHE A 39 -1.45 -4.22 -7.41
CA PHE A 39 -0.72 -2.99 -7.17
C PHE A 39 -1.53 -1.97 -6.36
N GLU A 40 -2.82 -1.81 -6.68
CA GLU A 40 -3.71 -0.94 -5.93
C GLU A 40 -3.89 -1.40 -4.47
N CYS A 41 -4.01 -2.71 -4.24
CA CYS A 41 -4.02 -3.27 -2.88
C CYS A 41 -2.72 -2.96 -2.12
N TYR A 42 -1.56 -3.20 -2.74
CA TYR A 42 -0.27 -2.87 -2.13
C TYR A 42 -0.14 -1.38 -1.80
N MET A 43 -0.57 -0.50 -2.72
CA MET A 43 -0.54 0.95 -2.50
C MET A 43 -1.47 1.36 -1.35
N LYS A 44 -2.69 0.81 -1.28
CA LYS A 44 -3.63 1.07 -0.16
C LYS A 44 -3.08 0.60 1.19
N GLU A 45 -2.44 -0.56 1.24
CA GLU A 45 -1.78 -1.05 2.45
C GLU A 45 -0.63 -0.13 2.88
N LYS A 46 0.14 0.40 1.92
CA LYS A 46 1.23 1.33 2.20
C LYS A 46 0.74 2.73 2.54
N GLU A 47 -0.39 3.15 2.00
CA GLU A 47 -1.03 4.44 2.30
C GLU A 47 -1.70 4.42 3.68
N GLY A 48 -2.36 3.32 4.06
CA GLY A 48 -2.86 3.12 5.43
C GLY A 48 -1.76 3.02 6.49
N ASN A 49 -0.54 2.68 6.08
CA ASN A 49 0.66 2.66 6.94
C ASN A 49 1.47 3.97 6.89
N ARG A 50 1.01 4.97 6.10
CA ARG A 50 1.49 6.34 6.12
C ARG A 50 0.54 7.19 6.97
N THR A 51 0.42 6.87 8.26
CA THR A 51 0.09 7.93 9.22
C THR A 51 1.14 9.01 9.03
N SER A 52 0.71 10.23 8.70
CA SER A 52 1.66 11.29 8.44
C SER A 52 2.48 11.54 9.71
N LEU A 53 3.78 11.79 9.57
CA LEU A 53 4.64 12.11 10.72
C LEU A 53 4.05 13.31 11.52
N GLU A 54 3.34 14.19 10.81
CA GLU A 54 2.61 15.34 11.34
C GLU A 54 1.44 14.93 12.25
N GLU A 55 0.64 13.92 11.89
CA GLU A 55 -0.42 13.37 12.74
C GLU A 55 0.16 12.72 14.00
N ILE A 56 1.24 11.94 13.86
CA ILE A 56 1.92 11.31 15.00
C ILE A 56 2.47 12.37 15.97
N VAL A 57 3.08 13.45 15.44
CA VAL A 57 3.59 14.56 16.25
C VAL A 57 2.44 15.28 16.96
N LYS A 58 1.31 15.48 16.29
CA LYS A 58 0.12 16.12 16.88
C LYS A 58 -0.46 15.29 18.02
N GLU A 59 -0.58 13.98 17.84
CA GLU A 59 -1.02 13.06 18.89
C GLU A 59 -0.05 13.03 20.08
N LEU A 60 1.26 13.01 19.83
CA LEU A 60 2.28 13.08 20.88
C LEU A 60 2.24 14.39 21.67
N GLN A 61 2.02 15.53 21.00
CA GLN A 61 1.87 16.83 21.65
C GLN A 61 0.62 16.89 22.52
N GLU A 62 -0.50 16.35 22.04
CA GLU A 62 -1.75 16.29 22.79
C GLU A 62 -1.62 15.37 24.02
N LEU A 63 -0.96 14.23 23.85
CA LEU A 63 -0.68 13.30 24.94
C LEU A 63 0.22 13.95 26.02
N LYS A 64 1.27 14.66 25.61
CA LYS A 64 2.16 15.40 26.53
C LYS A 64 1.37 16.41 27.36
N ARG A 65 0.48 17.18 26.73
CA ARG A 65 -0.36 18.17 27.43
C ARG A 65 -1.26 17.52 28.48
N ARG A 66 -1.87 16.38 28.15
CA ARG A 66 -2.74 15.64 29.08
C ARG A 66 -1.97 15.10 30.28
N VAL A 67 -0.73 14.65 30.08
CA VAL A 67 0.15 14.20 31.17
C VAL A 67 0.51 15.38 32.08
N GLU A 68 0.90 16.53 31.53
CA GLU A 68 1.21 17.73 32.33
C GLU A 68 -0.01 18.22 33.15
N GLU A 69 -1.21 18.16 32.58
CA GLU A 69 -2.46 18.49 33.28
C GLU A 69 -2.77 17.50 34.42
N LEU A 70 -2.46 16.22 34.25
CA LEU A 70 -2.62 15.21 35.28
C LEU A 70 -1.58 15.35 36.39
N GLU A 71 -0.31 15.60 36.06
CA GLU A 71 0.75 15.84 37.05
C GLU A 71 0.44 17.05 37.95
N LYS A 72 -0.14 18.11 37.39
CA LYS A 72 -0.60 19.28 38.17
C LYS A 72 -1.78 18.99 39.09
N LYS A 73 -2.58 17.96 38.80
CA LYS A 73 -3.70 17.54 39.66
C LYS A 73 -3.28 16.57 40.76
N VAL A 74 -2.14 15.90 40.58
CA VAL A 74 -1.56 14.95 41.54
C VAL A 74 -0.61 15.64 42.53
N LYS A 75 -0.07 16.81 42.19
CA LYS A 75 0.70 17.69 43.07
C LYS A 75 -0.20 18.62 43.89
#